data_AF-A0A2T2VKV3-F1
#
_entry.id   AF-A0A2T2VKV3-F1
#
_cell.length_a   1.000
_cell.length_b   1.000
_cell.length_c   1.000
_cell.angle_alpha   90.00
_cell.angle_beta   90.00
_cell.angle_gamma   90.00
#
_symmetry.space_group_name_H-M   'P 1'
#
loop_
_entity.id
_entity.type
_entity.pdbx_description
1 polymer ?
#
loop_
_entity_poly.entity_id
_entity_poly.type
_entity_poly.pdbx_seq_one_letter_code
_entity_poly.pdbx_strand_id
1 'polypeptide(L)'
;VFEFNEYGIQIYPGDINAYLQNRQLKDFRQLEQEKTTTDQPDHQEEASSKQQQKAQFEEKKNLEKVIRKQENHVKKLERSIESIEKELTTMEDQLQNPGQYKMDVNDPSFYKSYNGKKEELANAEKDWEKAVEALDQYKSEIEAYKVGKT
;
A
#
# COMPACT_ATOMS: atom_id res chain seq x y z
N VAL A 1 0.16 -11.63 -12.75
CA VAL A 1 0.54 -12.09 -14.11
C VAL A 1 -0.43 -13.15 -14.58
N PHE A 2 -0.75 -13.23 -15.88
CA PHE A 2 -1.60 -14.29 -16.44
C PHE A 2 -0.75 -15.26 -17.25
N GLU A 3 -0.86 -16.55 -16.96
CA GLU A 3 -0.26 -17.65 -17.75
C GLU A 3 -1.39 -18.38 -18.51
N PHE A 4 -1.16 -18.66 -19.79
CA PHE A 4 -2.05 -19.48 -20.61
C PHE A 4 -1.39 -20.84 -20.83
N ASN A 5 -1.99 -21.91 -20.31
CA ASN A 5 -1.50 -23.28 -20.50
C ASN A 5 -2.60 -24.18 -21.06
N GLU A 6 -2.27 -25.45 -21.34
CA GLU A 6 -3.21 -26.43 -21.89
C GLU A 6 -4.39 -26.74 -20.95
N TYR A 7 -4.28 -26.37 -19.67
CA TYR A 7 -5.30 -26.53 -18.64
C TYR A 7 -6.13 -25.24 -18.40
N GLY A 8 -5.85 -24.15 -19.13
CA GLY A 8 -6.61 -22.89 -19.07
C GLY A 8 -5.77 -21.67 -18.67
N ILE A 9 -6.44 -20.67 -18.07
CA ILE A 9 -5.82 -19.41 -17.62
C ILE A 9 -5.48 -19.52 -16.14
N GLN A 10 -4.22 -19.34 -15.79
CA GLN A 10 -3.76 -19.31 -14.39
C GLN A 10 -3.31 -17.91 -13.98
N ILE A 11 -3.83 -17.44 -12.84
CA ILE A 11 -3.55 -16.11 -12.31
C ILE A 11 -2.47 -16.22 -11.23
N TYR A 12 -1.35 -15.54 -11.44
CA TYR A 12 -0.26 -15.43 -10.48
C TYR A 12 -0.35 -14.10 -9.73
N PRO A 13 -0.51 -14.11 -8.40
CA PRO A 13 -0.44 -12.89 -7.60
C PRO A 13 0.99 -12.37 -7.60
N GLY A 14 1.17 -11.10 -7.94
CA GLY A 14 2.50 -10.47 -8.09
C GLY A 14 2.76 -9.92 -9.49
N ASP A 15 3.95 -9.35 -9.66
CA ASP A 15 4.41 -8.78 -10.93
C ASP A 15 5.12 -9.83 -11.81
N ILE A 16 5.55 -9.39 -12.99
CA ILE A 16 6.25 -10.23 -13.98
C ILE A 16 7.53 -10.83 -13.42
N ASN A 17 8.26 -10.09 -12.60
CA ASN A 17 9.54 -10.54 -12.04
C ASN A 17 9.32 -11.58 -10.94
N ALA A 18 8.32 -11.40 -10.08
CA ALA A 18 7.91 -12.39 -9.08
C ALA A 18 7.52 -13.73 -9.73
N TYR A 19 6.84 -13.68 -10.87
CA TYR A 19 6.51 -14.87 -11.67
C TYR A 19 7.78 -15.57 -12.20
N LEU A 20 8.71 -14.82 -12.81
CA LEU A 20 9.96 -15.36 -13.34
C LEU A 20 10.82 -15.98 -12.22
N GLN A 21 10.93 -15.33 -11.05
CA GLN A 21 11.68 -15.85 -9.90
C GLN A 21 11.09 -17.13 -9.33
N ASN A 22 9.76 -17.21 -9.15
CA ASN A 22 9.10 -18.41 -8.64
C ASN A 22 9.32 -19.63 -9.55
N ARG A 23 9.43 -19.40 -10.87
CA ARG A 23 9.73 -20.44 -11.86
C ARG A 23 11.23 -20.65 -12.08
N GLN A 24 12.10 -19.91 -11.38
CA GLN A 24 13.55 -19.90 -11.58
C GLN A 24 13.96 -19.58 -13.03
N LEU A 25 13.16 -18.76 -13.71
CA LEU A 25 13.38 -18.31 -15.09
C LEU A 25 14.05 -16.94 -15.10
N LYS A 26 14.97 -16.74 -16.03
CA LYS A 26 15.63 -15.48 -16.34
C LYS A 26 14.80 -14.60 -17.28
N ASP A 27 14.05 -15.22 -18.19
CA ASP A 27 13.17 -14.56 -19.16
C ASP A 27 12.12 -15.55 -19.69
N PHE A 28 11.00 -15.05 -20.22
CA PHE A 28 9.90 -15.87 -20.75
C PHE A 28 10.32 -16.77 -21.92
N ARG A 29 11.42 -16.45 -22.62
CA ARG A 29 12.00 -17.30 -23.69
C ARG A 29 12.37 -18.71 -23.21
N GLN A 30 12.67 -18.87 -21.93
CA GLN A 30 12.98 -20.19 -21.37
C GLN A 30 11.74 -21.10 -21.25
N LEU A 31 10.52 -20.53 -21.18
CA LEU A 31 9.27 -21.30 -21.24
C LEU A 31 9.05 -21.94 -22.62
N GLU A 32 9.56 -21.32 -23.68
CA GLU A 32 9.52 -21.89 -25.03
C GLU A 32 10.57 -23.00 -25.18
N GLN A 33 11.72 -22.87 -24.52
CA GLN A 33 12.83 -23.84 -24.56
C GLN A 33 12.58 -25.09 -23.69
N GLU A 34 11.88 -24.98 -22.56
CA GLU A 34 11.51 -26.15 -21.75
C GLU A 34 10.64 -27.16 -22.52
N LYS A 35 9.97 -26.73 -23.59
CA LYS A 35 9.22 -27.63 -24.49
C LYS A 35 10.10 -28.38 -25.50
N THR A 36 11.37 -28.01 -25.64
CA THR A 36 12.32 -28.59 -26.60
C THR A 36 13.67 -28.80 -25.91
N THR A 37 13.88 -29.97 -25.31
CA THR A 37 15.16 -30.36 -24.69
C THR A 37 16.37 -30.18 -25.62
N THR A 38 17.45 -29.54 -25.15
CA THR A 38 18.86 -30.04 -25.09
C THR A 38 19.83 -28.94 -24.61
N ASP A 39 20.75 -29.34 -23.73
CA ASP A 39 21.93 -28.68 -23.14
C ASP A 39 22.63 -27.50 -23.87
N GLN A 40 23.12 -26.54 -23.07
CA GLN A 40 24.56 -26.19 -22.95
C GLN A 40 24.86 -25.35 -21.69
N PRO A 41 25.96 -25.63 -20.95
CA PRO A 41 26.46 -24.81 -19.84
C PRO A 41 27.73 -24.05 -20.24
N ASP A 42 27.69 -22.72 -20.31
CA ASP A 42 28.80 -21.85 -19.86
C ASP A 42 28.36 -20.37 -19.92
N HIS A 43 28.90 -19.51 -19.07
CA HIS A 43 28.54 -18.08 -18.84
C HIS A 43 27.45 -17.76 -17.80
N GLN A 44 27.35 -18.54 -16.71
CA GLN A 44 26.27 -18.36 -15.72
C GLN A 44 26.59 -17.40 -14.55
N GLU A 45 27.84 -17.03 -14.28
CA GLU A 45 28.18 -16.26 -13.06
C GLU A 45 28.20 -14.72 -13.22
N GLU A 46 28.61 -14.17 -14.36
CA GLU A 46 28.60 -12.70 -14.55
C GLU A 46 27.24 -12.13 -14.98
N ALA A 47 26.43 -12.91 -15.70
CA ALA A 47 25.09 -12.47 -16.11
C ALA A 47 24.09 -12.52 -14.95
N SER A 48 24.24 -13.48 -14.03
CA SER A 48 23.38 -13.63 -12.85
C SER A 48 23.56 -12.48 -11.86
N SER A 49 24.79 -12.00 -11.64
CA SER A 49 25.06 -10.86 -10.76
C SER A 49 24.47 -9.54 -11.29
N LYS A 50 24.59 -9.26 -12.60
CA LYS A 50 23.96 -8.08 -13.23
C LYS A 50 22.42 -8.15 -13.20
N GLN A 51 21.85 -9.34 -13.41
CA GLN A 51 20.39 -9.53 -13.33
C GLN A 51 19.89 -9.40 -11.88
N GLN A 52 20.61 -9.93 -10.88
CA GLN A 52 20.29 -9.73 -9.46
C GLN A 52 20.38 -8.26 -9.05
N GLN A 53 21.43 -7.54 -9.45
CA GLN A 53 21.56 -6.11 -9.17
C GLN A 53 20.44 -5.28 -9.79
N LYS A 54 20.01 -5.64 -11.00
CA LYS A 54 18.88 -4.98 -11.68
C LYS A 54 17.55 -5.29 -10.99
N ALA A 55 17.32 -6.53 -10.58
CA ALA A 55 16.13 -6.94 -9.83
C ALA A 55 16.03 -6.22 -8.47
N GLN A 56 17.14 -6.14 -7.71
CA GLN A 56 17.19 -5.40 -6.44
C GLN A 56 16.93 -3.90 -6.62
N PHE A 57 17.43 -3.30 -7.70
CA PHE A 57 17.16 -1.90 -8.00
C PHE A 57 15.68 -1.65 -8.33
N GLU A 58 15.05 -2.53 -9.09
CA GLU A 58 13.63 -2.45 -9.42
C GLU A 58 12.74 -2.66 -8.18
N GLU A 59 13.09 -3.61 -7.32
CA GLU A 59 12.43 -3.86 -6.04
C GLU A 59 12.50 -2.65 -5.11
N LYS A 60 13.69 -2.07 -4.92
CA LYS A 60 13.87 -0.83 -4.16
C LYS A 60 13.01 0.31 -4.72
N LYS A 61 13.02 0.49 -6.05
CA LYS A 61 12.21 1.53 -6.71
C LYS A 61 10.71 1.31 -6.50
N ASN A 62 10.27 0.06 -6.43
CA ASN A 62 8.88 -0.28 -6.15
C ASN A 62 8.53 0.00 -4.69
N LEU A 63 9.39 -0.36 -3.73
CA LEU A 63 9.22 -0.02 -2.31
C LEU A 63 9.17 1.50 -2.09
N GLU A 64 10.05 2.28 -2.72
CA GLU A 64 10.02 3.75 -2.65
C GLU A 64 8.69 4.33 -3.15
N LYS A 65 8.12 3.75 -4.22
CA LYS A 65 6.79 4.16 -4.70
C LYS A 65 5.68 3.80 -3.72
N VAL A 66 5.75 2.62 -3.09
CA VAL A 66 4.79 2.19 -2.07
C VAL A 66 4.84 3.13 -0.86
N ILE A 67 6.03 3.43 -0.35
CA ILE A 67 6.25 4.40 0.72
C ILE A 67 5.63 5.75 0.37
N ARG A 68 5.94 6.32 -0.80
CA ARG A 68 5.37 7.61 -1.22
C ARG A 68 3.84 7.57 -1.32
N LYS A 69 3.26 6.47 -1.80
CA LYS A 69 1.79 6.32 -1.84
C LYS A 69 1.21 6.29 -0.42
N GLN A 70 1.87 5.55 0.47
CA GLN A 70 1.45 5.42 1.86
C GLN A 70 1.55 6.74 2.62
N GLU A 71 2.63 7.51 2.45
CA GLU A 71 2.76 8.87 3.01
C GLU A 71 1.64 9.80 2.54
N ASN A 72 1.27 9.72 1.26
CA ASN A 72 0.14 10.51 0.74
C ASN A 72 -1.21 10.05 1.30
N HIS A 73 -1.34 8.75 1.61
CA HIS A 73 -2.54 8.22 2.26
C HIS A 73 -2.65 8.73 3.70
N VAL A 74 -1.57 8.65 4.48
CA VAL A 74 -1.48 9.22 5.84
C VAL A 74 -1.87 10.70 5.83
N LYS A 75 -1.28 11.51 4.94
CA LYS A 75 -1.62 12.94 4.79
C LYS A 75 -3.08 13.21 4.45
N LYS A 76 -3.74 12.30 3.72
CA LYS A 76 -5.17 12.44 3.41
C LYS A 76 -6.02 12.14 4.65
N LEU A 77 -5.67 11.12 5.42
CA LEU A 77 -6.34 10.77 6.66
C LEU A 77 -6.20 11.90 7.69
N GLU A 78 -5.00 12.47 7.85
CA GLU A 78 -4.76 13.64 8.71
C GLU A 78 -5.67 14.82 8.36
N ARG A 79 -5.79 15.15 7.08
CA ARG A 79 -6.71 16.21 6.62
C ARG A 79 -8.18 15.88 6.87
N SER A 80 -8.54 14.61 6.75
CA SER A 80 -9.90 14.15 7.02
C SER A 80 -10.23 14.29 8.50
N ILE A 81 -9.32 13.86 9.37
CA ILE A 81 -9.41 14.01 10.83
C ILE A 81 -9.57 15.49 11.19
N GLU A 82 -8.68 16.36 10.68
CA GLU A 82 -8.75 17.80 10.94
C GLU A 82 -10.09 18.42 10.50
N SER A 83 -10.66 17.95 9.38
CA SER A 83 -11.98 18.40 8.92
C SER A 83 -13.09 17.95 9.86
N ILE A 84 -13.09 16.69 10.27
CA ILE A 84 -14.10 16.12 11.18
C ILE A 84 -14.02 16.79 12.55
N GLU A 85 -12.81 17.03 13.06
CA GLU A 85 -12.60 17.76 14.32
C GLU A 85 -13.16 19.17 14.27
N LYS A 86 -12.92 19.91 13.18
CA LYS A 86 -13.50 21.26 12.98
C LYS A 86 -15.02 21.23 12.94
N GLU A 87 -15.61 20.24 12.26
CA GLU A 87 -17.06 20.04 12.23
C GLU A 87 -17.59 19.75 13.64
N LEU A 88 -16.94 18.88 14.40
CA LEU A 88 -17.31 18.56 15.78
C LEU A 88 -17.20 19.77 16.69
N THR A 89 -16.12 20.55 16.62
CA THR A 89 -15.99 21.81 17.37
C THR A 89 -17.10 22.79 17.03
N THR A 90 -17.49 22.88 15.75
CA THR A 90 -18.61 23.74 15.33
C THR A 90 -19.93 23.24 15.93
N MET A 91 -20.18 21.94 15.92
CA MET A 91 -21.36 21.33 16.55
C MET A 91 -21.37 21.54 18.07
N GLU A 92 -20.21 21.50 18.71
CA GLU A 92 -20.06 21.75 20.15
C GLU A 92 -20.34 23.21 20.49
N ASP A 93 -19.88 24.16 19.69
CA ASP A 93 -20.23 25.58 19.85
C ASP A 93 -21.74 25.81 19.68
N GLN A 94 -22.38 25.11 18.74
CA GLN A 94 -23.84 25.15 18.57
C GLN A 94 -24.58 24.63 19.81
N LEU A 95 -24.07 23.57 20.45
CA LEU A 95 -24.61 23.04 21.70
C LEU A 95 -24.37 23.96 22.90
N GLN A 96 -23.24 24.65 22.94
CA GLN A 96 -22.92 25.62 24.01
C GLN A 96 -23.74 26.90 23.88
N ASN A 97 -24.02 27.33 22.64
CA ASN A 97 -24.68 28.59 22.32
C ASN A 97 -26.00 28.40 21.53
N PRO A 98 -26.97 27.58 22.01
CA PRO A 98 -28.14 27.21 21.23
C PRO A 98 -29.02 28.41 20.84
N GLY A 99 -29.05 29.46 21.67
CA GLY A 99 -29.77 30.72 21.39
C GLY A 99 -29.19 31.52 20.22
N GLN A 100 -27.87 31.47 20.00
CA GLN A 100 -27.21 32.15 18.87
C GLN A 100 -27.50 31.44 17.54
N TYR A 101 -27.56 30.11 17.56
CA TYR A 101 -27.78 29.28 16.38
C TYR A 101 -29.25 28.94 16.11
N LYS A 102 -30.17 29.42 16.97
CA LYS A 102 -31.62 29.09 16.90
C LYS A 102 -31.86 27.58 16.81
N MET A 103 -31.06 26.83 17.56
CA MET A 103 -31.05 25.39 17.53
C MET A 103 -32.06 24.82 18.52
N ASP A 104 -32.80 23.78 18.12
CA ASP A 104 -33.59 23.00 19.06
C ASP A 104 -32.69 21.98 19.76
N VAL A 105 -32.44 22.22 21.04
CA VAL A 105 -31.58 21.38 21.89
C VAL A 105 -32.20 20.00 22.15
N ASN A 106 -33.48 19.79 21.80
CA ASN A 106 -34.12 18.49 21.92
C ASN A 106 -34.18 17.72 20.61
N ASP A 107 -33.62 18.24 19.51
CA ASP A 107 -33.64 17.57 18.20
C ASP A 107 -32.77 16.29 18.21
N PRO A 108 -33.37 15.09 18.13
CA PRO A 108 -32.61 13.84 18.13
C PRO A 108 -31.74 13.66 16.87
N SER A 109 -32.09 14.32 15.75
CA SER A 109 -31.35 14.23 14.50
C SER A 109 -29.96 14.86 14.60
N PHE A 110 -29.85 15.95 15.36
CA PHE A 110 -28.58 16.61 15.62
C PHE A 110 -27.63 15.68 16.39
N TYR A 111 -28.09 15.14 17.52
CA TYR A 111 -27.28 14.24 18.35
C TYR A 111 -26.87 12.98 17.59
N LYS A 112 -27.74 12.46 16.72
CA LYS A 112 -27.39 11.34 15.84
C LYS A 112 -26.25 11.71 14.89
N SER A 113 -26.32 12.88 14.27
CA SER A 113 -25.26 13.37 13.37
C SER A 113 -23.94 13.61 14.12
N TYR A 114 -24.01 14.23 15.31
CA TYR A 114 -22.85 14.48 16.18
C TYR A 114 -22.17 13.19 16.64
N ASN A 115 -22.95 12.21 17.12
CA ASN A 115 -22.41 10.90 17.50
C ASN A 115 -21.84 10.15 16.30
N GLY A 116 -22.50 10.22 15.14
CA GLY A 116 -21.99 9.66 13.90
C GLY A 116 -20.64 10.27 13.50
N LYS A 117 -20.47 11.59 13.68
CA LYS A 117 -19.19 12.29 13.43
C LYS A 117 -18.09 11.86 14.41
N LYS A 118 -18.42 11.60 15.68
CA LYS A 118 -17.48 11.03 16.65
C LYS A 118 -17.03 9.62 16.27
N GLU A 119 -17.96 8.78 15.82
CA GLU A 119 -17.61 7.45 15.31
C GLU A 119 -16.77 7.53 14.03
N GLU A 120 -17.09 8.46 13.13
CA GLU A 120 -16.30 8.73 11.92
C GLU A 120 -14.86 9.14 12.28
N LEU A 121 -14.70 10.04 13.26
CA LEU A 121 -13.40 10.46 13.77
C LEU A 121 -12.61 9.27 14.32
N ALA A 122 -13.21 8.48 15.22
CA ALA A 122 -12.53 7.34 15.84
C ALA A 122 -12.10 6.29 14.80
N ASN A 123 -12.92 6.07 13.76
CA ASN A 123 -12.55 5.18 12.66
C ASN A 123 -11.41 5.76 11.81
N ALA A 124 -11.45 7.07 11.52
CA ALA A 124 -10.40 7.74 10.76
C ALA A 124 -9.05 7.73 11.51
N GLU A 125 -9.05 7.95 12.82
CA GLU A 125 -7.87 7.85 13.69
C GLU A 125 -7.29 6.44 13.69
N LYS A 126 -8.15 5.41 13.83
CA LYS A 126 -7.72 4.01 13.77
C LYS A 126 -7.12 3.64 12.41
N ASP A 127 -7.70 4.13 11.33
CA ASP A 127 -7.17 3.88 9.98
C ASP A 127 -5.88 4.66 9.73
N TRP A 128 -5.73 5.86 10.31
CA TRP A 128 -4.47 6.60 10.32
C TRP A 128 -3.38 5.86 11.07
N GLU A 129 -3.67 5.32 12.25
CA GLU A 129 -2.71 4.53 13.05
C GLU A 129 -2.18 3.34 12.25
N LYS A 130 -3.07 2.52 11.68
CA LYS A 130 -2.67 1.41 10.78
C LYS A 130 -1.86 1.90 9.58
N ALA A 131 -2.22 3.05 9.01
CA ALA A 131 -1.53 3.58 7.84
C ALA A 131 -0.10 4.03 8.19
N VAL A 132 0.10 4.59 9.39
CA VAL A 132 1.42 4.95 9.93
C VAL A 132 2.24 3.71 10.26
N GLU A 133 1.65 2.70 10.92
CA GLU A 133 2.34 1.43 11.19
C GLU A 133 2.85 0.77 9.90
N ALA A 134 2.00 0.69 8.88
CA ALA A 134 2.39 0.15 7.58
C ALA A 134 3.50 0.98 6.91
N LEU A 135 3.44 2.32 7.03
CA LEU A 135 4.48 3.20 6.52
C LEU A 135 5.84 2.92 7.18
N ASP A 136 5.85 2.74 8.50
CA ASP A 136 7.05 2.45 9.27
C ASP A 136 7.64 1.07 8.92
N GLN A 137 6.78 0.07 8.70
CA GLN A 137 7.22 -1.23 8.18
C GLN A 137 7.94 -1.11 6.84
N TYR A 138 7.35 -0.41 5.87
CA TYR A 138 8.01 -0.22 4.56
C TYR A 138 9.31 0.60 4.67
N LYS A 139 9.37 1.58 5.57
CA LYS A 139 10.59 2.35 5.84
C LYS A 139 11.68 1.49 6.46
N SER A 140 11.33 0.61 7.39
CA SER A 140 12.28 -0.36 7.97
C SER A 140 12.80 -1.34 6.92
N GLU A 141 11.91 -1.84 6.06
CA GLU A 141 12.28 -2.74 4.97
C GLU A 141 13.28 -2.10 4.01
N ILE A 142 13.02 -0.87 3.53
CA ILE A 142 13.96 -0.18 2.63
C ILE A 142 15.29 0.17 3.31
N GLU A 143 15.31 0.38 4.63
CA GLU A 143 16.55 0.58 5.40
C GLU A 143 17.36 -0.71 5.50
N ALA A 144 16.72 -1.86 5.72
CA ALA A 144 17.37 -3.16 5.70
C ALA A 144 18.06 -3.44 4.35
N TYR A 145 17.42 -3.06 3.23
CA TYR A 145 18.04 -3.13 1.90
C TYR A 145 19.28 -2.24 1.75
N LYS A 146 19.37 -1.12 2.48
CA LYS A 146 20.56 -0.24 2.45
C LYS A 146 21.70 -0.82 3.27
N VAL A 147 21.41 -1.42 4.43
CA VAL A 147 22.41 -1.98 5.35
C VAL A 147 22.99 -3.30 4.83
N GLY A 148 22.20 -4.16 4.17
CA GLY A 148 22.72 -5.39 3.55
C GLY A 148 23.68 -5.20 2.36
N LYS A 149 24.01 -3.94 2.02
CA LYS A 149 24.90 -3.56 0.92
C LYS A 149 26.24 -2.96 1.39
N THR A 150 26.40 -2.70 2.69
CA THR A 150 27.66 -2.28 3.33
C THR A 150 28.36 -3.48 3.96
#